data_AF-A0A0D2LKV9-F1
#
_entry.id   AF-A0A0D2LKV9-F1
#
_cell.length_a   1.000
_cell.length_b   1.000
_cell.length_c   1.000
_cell.angle_alpha   90.00
_cell.angle_beta   90.00
_cell.angle_gamma   90.00
#
_symmetry.space_group_name_H-M   'P 1'
#
loop_
_entity.id
_entity.type
_entity.pdbx_description
1 polymer ?
#
loop_
_entity_poly.entity_id
_entity_poly.type
_entity_poly.pdbx_seq_one_letter_code
_entity_poly.pdbx_strand_id
1 'polypeptide(L)'
;MNGTEWLKSLTLSAFGGSLPTNISRDRLLVTRVLAVAAFTAYVYSQIYVLFLPHQNPSKVYSPNEYFVLANFTASTLLNIYWLRQLFFRWDYSGDTMPLAHGWDENSPDRLKPEIFSFHPSAIKLHGLSSAQVSCLPFHILGSIFLSAWSVAWIKGYFLVSEILVAGNLLAQLYTIFFLLHVEGDEFITPINYLTHLVMKTNAGLAVLFLWKNWAIIDQVIAPTVAEMINSGVVFLLMTIGSGPDPTLGLCLLYDLTALLSGQPMSGPWCHTFHWIMVTICICLLVELRLSEYQDFQWLKGFDSFASCPTDSAGEDIERQSKSQAVEVWNKPAIQTQVSYAL
;
A
#
# COMPACT_ATOMS: atom_id res chain seq x y z
N MET A 1 -10.84 5.83 -28.15
CA MET A 1 -10.47 7.07 -27.43
C MET A 1 -8.98 7.29 -27.61
N ASN A 2 -8.54 8.48 -28.01
CA ASN A 2 -7.12 8.82 -28.09
C ASN A 2 -6.50 8.84 -26.69
N GLY A 3 -5.30 8.30 -26.52
CA GLY A 3 -4.62 8.20 -25.21
C GLY A 3 -4.41 9.54 -24.49
N THR A 4 -4.44 10.65 -25.23
CA THR A 4 -4.30 12.02 -24.69
C THR A 4 -5.55 12.49 -23.92
N GLU A 5 -6.74 12.05 -24.31
CA GLU A 5 -8.00 12.40 -23.60
C GLU A 5 -8.09 11.72 -22.23
N TRP A 6 -7.48 10.54 -22.10
CA TRP A 6 -7.42 9.82 -20.83
C TRP A 6 -6.51 10.50 -19.80
N LEU A 7 -5.32 10.95 -20.22
CA LEU A 7 -4.43 11.72 -19.35
C LEU A 7 -5.11 13.01 -18.86
N LYS A 8 -5.85 13.69 -19.73
CA LYS A 8 -6.65 14.87 -19.33
C LYS A 8 -7.73 14.54 -18.30
N SER A 9 -8.42 13.41 -18.47
CA SER A 9 -9.42 12.93 -17.50
C SER A 9 -8.81 12.58 -16.14
N LEU A 10 -7.60 12.03 -16.10
CA LEU A 10 -6.86 11.78 -14.85
C LEU A 10 -6.43 13.09 -14.19
N THR A 11 -5.93 14.06 -14.96
CA THR A 11 -5.54 15.36 -14.40
C THR A 11 -6.75 16.15 -13.90
N LEU A 12 -7.91 16.04 -14.54
CA LEU A 12 -9.14 16.72 -14.11
C LEU A 12 -9.79 16.07 -12.88
N SER A 13 -9.65 14.75 -12.72
CA SER A 13 -10.13 14.05 -11.52
C SER A 13 -9.27 14.30 -10.29
N ALA A 14 -7.97 14.59 -10.47
CA ALA A 14 -7.08 14.97 -9.37
C ALA A 14 -7.45 16.31 -8.69
N PHE A 15 -8.29 17.16 -9.31
CA PHE A 15 -8.62 18.50 -8.83
C PHE A 15 -10.11 18.72 -8.47
N GLY A 16 -10.86 17.65 -8.16
CA GLY A 16 -12.19 17.78 -7.54
C GLY A 16 -13.39 17.34 -8.38
N GLY A 17 -13.17 16.67 -9.51
CA GLY A 17 -14.25 15.93 -10.18
C GLY A 17 -14.50 14.59 -9.48
N SER A 18 -15.76 14.20 -9.29
CA SER A 18 -16.09 12.86 -8.78
C SER A 18 -15.42 11.82 -9.68
N LEU A 19 -14.58 10.95 -9.10
CA LEU A 19 -13.95 9.87 -9.86
C LEU A 19 -15.06 9.04 -10.53
N PRO A 20 -14.92 8.72 -11.83
CA PRO A 20 -15.89 7.90 -12.52
C PRO A 20 -16.05 6.57 -11.78
N THR A 21 -17.25 6.32 -11.28
CA THR A 21 -17.61 5.15 -10.45
C THR A 21 -17.54 3.83 -11.21
N ASN A 22 -17.29 3.86 -12.52
CA ASN A 22 -17.17 2.67 -13.34
C ASN A 22 -15.90 2.75 -14.20
N ILE A 23 -14.93 1.87 -13.91
CA ILE A 23 -13.78 1.64 -14.77
C ILE A 23 -14.12 0.50 -15.72
N SER A 24 -14.02 0.75 -17.03
CA SER A 24 -14.20 -0.29 -18.03
C SER A 24 -13.07 -1.33 -17.93
N ARG A 25 -13.38 -2.59 -18.24
CA ARG A 25 -12.42 -3.72 -18.24
C ARG A 25 -11.15 -3.40 -19.03
N ASP A 26 -11.29 -2.78 -20.20
CA ASP A 26 -10.15 -2.40 -21.04
C ASP A 26 -9.26 -1.36 -20.37
N ARG A 27 -9.83 -0.35 -19.70
CA ARG A 27 -9.06 0.67 -18.97
C ARG A 27 -8.31 0.05 -17.80
N LEU A 28 -8.93 -0.87 -17.08
CA LEU A 28 -8.29 -1.58 -15.98
C LEU A 28 -7.12 -2.43 -16.49
N LEU A 29 -7.30 -3.16 -17.59
CA LEU A 29 -6.25 -3.96 -18.20
C LEU A 29 -5.06 -3.09 -18.65
N VAL A 30 -5.33 -1.96 -19.32
CA VAL A 30 -4.29 -1.00 -19.72
C VAL A 30 -3.54 -0.47 -18.51
N THR A 31 -4.26 -0.10 -17.45
CA THR A 31 -3.64 0.45 -16.22
C THR A 31 -2.78 -0.60 -15.52
N ARG A 32 -3.22 -1.87 -15.50
CA ARG A 32 -2.44 -3.00 -14.97
C ARG A 32 -1.15 -3.24 -15.76
N VAL A 33 -1.23 -3.28 -17.08
CA VAL A 33 -0.04 -3.43 -17.95
C VAL A 33 0.92 -2.26 -17.74
N LEU A 34 0.39 -1.04 -17.66
CA LEU A 34 1.20 0.15 -17.40
C LEU A 34 1.89 0.11 -16.03
N ALA A 35 1.19 -0.37 -14.98
CA ALA A 35 1.77 -0.56 -13.65
C ALA A 35 2.95 -1.54 -13.66
N VAL A 36 2.79 -2.70 -14.30
CA VAL A 36 3.88 -3.67 -14.42
C VAL A 36 5.04 -3.12 -15.24
N ALA A 37 4.77 -2.44 -16.35
CA ALA A 37 5.80 -1.84 -17.19
C ALA A 37 6.59 -0.76 -16.44
N ALA A 38 5.90 0.16 -15.75
CA ALA A 38 6.52 1.22 -14.96
C ALA A 38 7.33 0.65 -13.78
N PHE A 39 6.79 -0.32 -13.06
CA PHE A 39 7.49 -0.98 -11.96
C PHE A 39 8.72 -1.74 -12.45
N THR A 40 8.64 -2.43 -13.59
CA THR A 40 9.78 -3.14 -14.18
C THR A 40 10.89 -2.17 -14.59
N ALA A 41 10.54 -1.04 -15.22
CA ALA A 41 11.48 0.01 -15.57
C ALA A 41 12.17 0.60 -14.33
N TYR A 42 11.40 0.85 -13.27
CA TYR A 42 11.91 1.27 -11.97
C TYR A 42 12.93 0.26 -11.42
N VAL A 43 12.55 -1.01 -11.25
CA VAL A 43 13.44 -2.07 -10.69
C VAL A 43 14.72 -2.19 -11.51
N TYR A 44 14.61 -2.25 -12.84
CA TYR A 44 15.76 -2.33 -13.73
C TYR A 44 16.71 -1.12 -13.56
N SER A 45 16.15 0.09 -13.53
CA SER A 45 16.94 1.32 -13.36
C SER A 45 17.64 1.39 -12.01
N GLN A 46 16.99 0.93 -10.93
CA GLN A 46 17.55 0.94 -9.57
C GLN A 46 18.66 -0.10 -9.42
N ILE A 47 18.44 -1.32 -9.93
CA ILE A 47 19.49 -2.34 -10.01
C ILE A 47 20.71 -1.76 -10.73
N TYR A 48 20.50 -1.09 -11.86
CA TYR A 48 21.59 -0.48 -12.60
C TYR A 48 22.34 0.59 -11.78
N VAL A 49 21.64 1.47 -11.05
CA VAL A 49 22.26 2.46 -10.14
C VAL A 49 23.04 1.78 -9.01
N LEU A 50 22.49 0.74 -8.39
CA LEU A 50 23.10 0.06 -7.23
C LEU A 50 24.36 -0.74 -7.61
N PHE A 51 24.45 -1.25 -8.84
CA PHE A 51 25.60 -2.04 -9.30
C PHE A 51 26.67 -1.22 -10.04
N LEU A 52 26.50 0.09 -10.21
CA LEU A 52 27.50 0.96 -10.83
C LEU A 52 28.67 1.21 -9.86
N PRO A 53 29.89 0.69 -10.14
CA PRO A 53 30.97 0.61 -9.16
C PRO A 53 31.65 1.96 -8.81
N HIS A 54 31.20 3.11 -9.33
CA HIS A 54 31.95 4.37 -9.26
C HIS A 54 31.10 5.64 -9.02
N GLN A 55 29.80 5.52 -8.70
CA GLN A 55 28.92 6.71 -8.60
C GLN A 55 28.51 7.14 -7.20
N ASN A 56 28.93 6.43 -6.15
CA ASN A 56 28.68 6.88 -4.78
C ASN A 56 30.01 7.38 -4.21
N PRO A 57 30.41 8.65 -4.48
CA PRO A 57 31.50 9.24 -3.73
C PRO A 57 31.14 9.12 -2.24
N SER A 58 32.10 8.71 -1.42
CA SER A 58 31.93 8.68 0.03
C SER A 58 31.60 10.10 0.48
N LYS A 59 30.32 10.36 0.80
CA LYS A 59 29.82 11.68 1.19
C LYS A 59 29.45 11.66 2.65
N VAL A 60 29.62 12.82 3.28
CA VAL A 60 29.18 13.01 4.65
C VAL A 60 27.70 12.63 4.70
N TYR A 61 27.31 11.83 5.70
CA TYR A 61 25.93 11.39 5.96
C TYR A 61 25.19 10.65 4.83
N SER A 62 25.88 10.11 3.82
CA SER A 62 25.23 9.24 2.83
C SER A 62 24.76 7.93 3.47
N PRO A 63 23.54 7.42 3.15
CA PRO A 63 23.07 6.17 3.73
C PRO A 63 23.95 4.98 3.35
N ASN A 64 24.08 4.02 4.27
CA ASN A 64 24.84 2.80 4.04
C ASN A 64 24.25 1.98 2.88
N GLU A 65 25.06 1.64 1.90
CA GLU A 65 24.62 0.97 0.66
C GLU A 65 23.95 -0.38 0.90
N TYR A 66 24.39 -1.14 1.92
CA TYR A 66 23.78 -2.43 2.26
C TYR A 66 22.36 -2.25 2.80
N PHE A 67 22.13 -1.21 3.61
CA PHE A 67 20.79 -0.89 4.10
C PHE A 67 19.89 -0.41 2.98
N VAL A 68 20.42 0.38 2.04
CA VAL A 68 19.68 0.81 0.84
C VAL A 68 19.28 -0.40 0.00
N LEU A 69 20.22 -1.32 -0.27
CA LEU A 69 19.96 -2.54 -1.03
C LEU A 69 18.93 -3.46 -0.35
N ALA A 70 19.02 -3.62 0.98
CA ALA A 70 18.07 -4.41 1.75
C ALA A 70 16.66 -3.80 1.72
N ASN A 71 16.54 -2.48 1.90
CA ASN A 71 15.24 -1.78 1.84
C ASN A 71 14.63 -1.86 0.44
N PHE A 72 15.45 -1.63 -0.60
CA PHE A 72 15.04 -1.77 -1.99
C PHE A 72 14.54 -3.19 -2.30
N THR A 73 15.24 -4.21 -1.81
CA THR A 73 14.87 -5.62 -2.03
C THR A 73 13.54 -5.94 -1.34
N ALA A 74 13.40 -5.56 -0.06
CA ALA A 74 12.17 -5.76 0.69
C ALA A 74 10.98 -5.05 0.04
N SER A 75 11.14 -3.78 -0.33
CA SER A 75 10.13 -2.99 -1.05
C SER A 75 9.78 -3.63 -2.41
N THR A 76 10.77 -4.10 -3.17
CA THR A 76 10.55 -4.77 -4.46
C THR A 76 9.70 -6.03 -4.30
N LEU A 77 10.03 -6.88 -3.32
CA LEU A 77 9.26 -8.09 -3.03
C LEU A 77 7.81 -7.77 -2.63
N LEU A 78 7.64 -6.73 -1.82
CA LEU A 78 6.33 -6.28 -1.38
C LEU A 78 5.48 -5.76 -2.55
N ASN A 79 6.07 -4.94 -3.43
CA ASN A 79 5.42 -4.46 -4.65
C ASN A 79 5.07 -5.60 -5.61
N ILE A 80 5.95 -6.60 -5.79
CA ILE A 80 5.65 -7.81 -6.58
C ILE A 80 4.45 -8.55 -6.00
N TYR A 81 4.42 -8.76 -4.68
CA TYR A 81 3.33 -9.44 -4.01
C TYR A 81 2.00 -8.67 -4.16
N TRP A 82 2.04 -7.34 -4.02
CA TRP A 82 0.88 -6.46 -4.22
C TRP A 82 0.37 -6.47 -5.67
N LEU A 83 1.26 -6.29 -6.66
CA LEU A 83 0.89 -6.37 -8.06
C LEU A 83 0.35 -7.76 -8.43
N ARG A 84 0.93 -8.84 -7.89
CA ARG A 84 0.42 -10.20 -8.10
C ARG A 84 -1.04 -10.32 -7.66
N GLN A 85 -1.44 -9.75 -6.52
CA GLN A 85 -2.85 -9.77 -6.09
C GLN A 85 -3.77 -9.07 -7.10
N LEU A 86 -3.30 -7.97 -7.71
CA LEU A 86 -4.03 -7.22 -8.73
C LEU A 86 -4.36 -8.04 -9.99
N PHE A 87 -3.49 -8.99 -10.37
CA PHE A 87 -3.69 -9.85 -11.55
C PHE A 87 -4.42 -11.15 -11.24
N PHE A 88 -4.05 -11.85 -10.17
CA PHE A 88 -4.49 -13.23 -9.95
C PHE A 88 -5.79 -13.36 -9.14
N ARG A 89 -6.17 -12.36 -8.35
CA ARG A 89 -7.44 -12.40 -7.58
C ARG A 89 -8.64 -11.86 -8.36
N TRP A 90 -8.44 -11.45 -9.61
CA TRP A 90 -9.54 -11.00 -10.44
C TRP A 90 -10.31 -12.20 -10.99
N ASP A 91 -11.36 -12.60 -10.27
CA ASP A 91 -12.26 -13.63 -10.76
C ASP A 91 -13.17 -13.05 -11.85
N TYR A 92 -13.24 -13.73 -12.99
CA TYR A 92 -13.79 -13.23 -14.26
C TYR A 92 -15.33 -13.23 -14.32
N SER A 93 -16.02 -13.42 -13.19
CA SER A 93 -17.44 -13.82 -13.20
C SER A 93 -18.46 -12.69 -13.44
N GLY A 94 -18.05 -11.46 -13.78
CA GLY A 94 -18.99 -10.38 -14.10
C GLY A 94 -18.41 -9.33 -15.05
N ASP A 95 -19.14 -8.99 -16.11
CA ASP A 95 -18.71 -8.05 -17.17
C ASP A 95 -18.58 -6.59 -16.70
N THR A 96 -19.12 -6.26 -15.52
CA THR A 96 -18.94 -4.97 -14.85
C THR A 96 -18.90 -5.21 -13.34
N MET A 97 -17.77 -4.90 -12.70
CA MET A 97 -17.78 -4.67 -11.26
C MET A 97 -18.20 -3.22 -11.06
N PRO A 98 -19.35 -2.95 -10.41
CA PRO A 98 -19.55 -1.63 -9.85
C PRO A 98 -18.40 -1.42 -8.86
N LEU A 99 -17.55 -0.41 -9.06
CA LEU A 99 -16.77 0.09 -7.95
C LEU A 99 -17.82 0.60 -6.99
N ALA A 100 -18.12 -0.17 -5.95
CA ALA A 100 -19.13 0.16 -4.95
C ALA A 100 -18.60 1.36 -4.14
N HIS A 101 -18.59 2.52 -4.79
CA HIS A 101 -18.21 3.82 -4.27
C HIS A 101 -19.46 4.70 -4.22
N GLY A 102 -20.53 4.10 -3.70
CA GLY A 102 -21.85 4.69 -3.66
C GLY A 102 -22.68 3.93 -2.66
N TRP A 103 -22.51 4.27 -1.38
CA TRP A 103 -23.68 4.34 -0.53
C TRP A 103 -24.59 5.36 -1.19
N ASP A 104 -25.65 4.90 -1.84
CA ASP A 104 -26.69 5.80 -2.34
C ASP A 104 -27.43 6.36 -1.12
N GLU A 105 -26.89 7.46 -0.59
CA GLU A 105 -27.38 8.11 0.62
C GLU A 105 -28.83 8.62 0.45
N ASN A 106 -29.29 8.72 -0.80
CA ASN A 106 -30.62 9.18 -1.18
C ASN A 106 -31.56 8.05 -1.64
N SER A 107 -31.20 6.77 -1.51
CA SER A 107 -32.14 5.69 -1.79
C SER A 107 -33.33 5.76 -0.81
N PRO A 108 -34.55 6.06 -1.29
CA PRO A 108 -35.72 6.30 -0.43
C PRO A 108 -36.26 5.03 0.25
N ASP A 109 -35.65 3.86 0.02
CA ASP A 109 -36.09 2.56 0.55
C ASP A 109 -35.54 2.22 1.94
N ARG A 110 -34.94 3.18 2.65
CA ARG A 110 -34.33 3.01 4.00
C ARG A 110 -35.29 2.63 5.14
N LEU A 111 -36.58 2.44 4.90
CA LEU A 111 -37.58 2.23 5.97
C LEU A 111 -38.04 0.79 6.18
N LYS A 112 -37.48 -0.20 5.46
CA LYS A 112 -37.69 -1.60 5.82
C LYS A 112 -36.40 -2.20 6.37
N PRO A 113 -36.31 -2.44 7.69
CA PRO A 113 -35.32 -3.37 8.23
C PRO A 113 -35.73 -4.77 7.77
N GLU A 114 -35.44 -5.11 6.52
CA GLU A 114 -35.41 -6.51 6.12
C GLU A 114 -34.30 -7.15 6.92
N ILE A 115 -34.71 -8.03 7.82
CA ILE A 115 -33.86 -8.93 8.59
C ILE A 115 -32.97 -9.62 7.56
N PHE A 116 -31.74 -9.13 7.45
CA PHE A 116 -30.71 -9.70 6.60
C PHE A 116 -30.47 -11.12 7.09
N SER A 117 -31.13 -12.08 6.46
CA SER A 117 -30.83 -13.49 6.63
C SER A 117 -29.40 -13.68 6.15
N PHE A 118 -28.48 -13.78 7.10
CA PHE A 118 -27.08 -14.10 6.90
C PHE A 118 -27.01 -15.46 6.18
N HIS A 119 -26.91 -15.45 4.86
CA HIS A 119 -26.70 -16.68 4.09
C HIS A 119 -25.20 -17.02 4.17
N PRO A 120 -24.78 -18.09 4.88
CA PRO A 120 -23.37 -18.35 5.16
C PRO A 120 -22.57 -18.89 3.96
N SER A 121 -23.22 -19.05 2.80
CA SER A 121 -22.67 -19.75 1.63
C SER A 121 -22.24 -18.82 0.49
N ALA A 122 -22.46 -17.51 0.60
CA ALA A 122 -21.78 -16.54 -0.25
C ALA A 122 -20.39 -16.27 0.34
N ILE A 123 -19.47 -17.21 0.12
CA ILE A 123 -18.03 -16.95 0.27
C ILE A 123 -17.76 -15.68 -0.52
N LYS A 124 -17.58 -14.57 0.22
CA LYS A 124 -17.26 -13.24 -0.28
C LYS A 124 -16.09 -13.39 -1.24
N LEU A 125 -16.40 -13.42 -2.53
CA LEU A 125 -15.41 -13.26 -3.57
C LEU A 125 -14.82 -11.88 -3.31
N HIS A 126 -13.61 -11.86 -2.74
CA HIS A 126 -12.90 -10.65 -2.37
C HIS A 126 -12.61 -9.88 -3.66
N GLY A 127 -13.59 -9.10 -4.11
CA GLY A 127 -13.44 -8.15 -5.19
C GLY A 127 -12.24 -7.27 -4.91
N LEU A 128 -11.58 -6.84 -5.98
CA LEU A 128 -10.45 -5.92 -5.89
C LEU A 128 -10.84 -4.78 -4.95
N SER A 129 -10.03 -4.55 -3.91
CA SER A 129 -10.30 -3.46 -2.99
C SER A 129 -10.37 -2.15 -3.78
N SER A 130 -11.41 -1.35 -3.51
CA SER A 130 -11.54 -0.01 -4.10
C SER A 130 -10.24 0.78 -3.93
N ALA A 131 -9.64 0.71 -2.73
CA ALA A 131 -8.39 1.37 -2.41
C ALA A 131 -7.22 0.94 -3.32
N GLN A 132 -7.13 -0.34 -3.70
CA GLN A 132 -6.07 -0.82 -4.62
C GLN A 132 -6.19 -0.17 -6.00
N VAL A 133 -7.41 -0.05 -6.52
CA VAL A 133 -7.67 0.56 -7.82
C VAL A 133 -7.42 2.06 -7.77
N SER A 134 -7.84 2.72 -6.69
CA SER A 134 -7.60 4.15 -6.43
C SER A 134 -6.10 4.47 -6.36
N CYS A 135 -5.28 3.62 -5.72
CA CYS A 135 -3.84 3.83 -5.53
C CYS A 135 -2.99 3.55 -6.77
N LEU A 136 -3.48 2.72 -7.68
CA LEU A 136 -2.75 2.26 -8.86
C LEU A 136 -2.12 3.39 -9.72
N PRO A 137 -2.83 4.48 -10.07
CA PRO A 137 -2.23 5.59 -10.82
C PRO A 137 -1.05 6.26 -10.08
N PHE A 138 -1.14 6.41 -8.76
CA PHE A 138 -0.07 7.01 -7.96
C PHE A 138 1.13 6.06 -7.84
N HIS A 139 0.89 4.75 -7.77
CA HIS A 139 1.95 3.75 -7.84
C HIS A 139 2.69 3.77 -9.19
N ILE A 140 1.96 3.87 -10.32
CA ILE A 140 2.54 4.05 -11.66
C ILE A 140 3.38 5.31 -11.70
N LEU A 141 2.81 6.44 -11.26
CA LEU A 141 3.48 7.74 -11.27
C LEU A 141 4.76 7.73 -10.43
N GLY A 142 4.72 7.15 -9.24
CA GLY A 142 5.89 7.01 -8.37
C GLY A 142 6.99 6.15 -8.99
N SER A 143 6.62 5.04 -9.64
CA SER A 143 7.57 4.18 -10.36
C SER A 143 8.23 4.93 -11.52
N ILE A 144 7.47 5.74 -12.27
CA ILE A 144 8.01 6.60 -13.34
C ILE A 144 8.98 7.63 -12.78
N PHE A 145 8.63 8.32 -11.69
CA PHE A 145 9.50 9.30 -11.06
C PHE A 145 10.80 8.69 -10.53
N LEU A 146 10.73 7.54 -9.87
CA LEU A 146 11.93 6.85 -9.39
C LEU A 146 12.78 6.29 -10.53
N SER A 147 12.16 5.84 -11.62
CA SER A 147 12.90 5.45 -12.83
C SER A 147 13.61 6.64 -13.48
N ALA A 148 12.93 7.79 -13.58
CA ALA A 148 13.51 9.02 -14.10
C ALA A 148 14.62 9.55 -13.19
N TRP A 149 14.46 9.43 -11.87
CA TRP A 149 15.48 9.75 -10.89
C TRP A 149 16.75 8.95 -11.14
N SER A 150 16.65 7.63 -11.34
CA SER A 150 17.81 6.78 -11.64
C SER A 150 18.59 7.28 -12.86
N VAL A 151 17.88 7.71 -13.92
CA VAL A 151 18.52 8.25 -15.12
C VAL A 151 19.19 9.60 -14.84
N ALA A 152 18.50 10.51 -14.14
CA ALA A 152 19.05 11.82 -13.78
C ALA A 152 20.29 11.69 -12.87
N TRP A 153 20.25 10.76 -11.91
CA TRP A 153 21.36 10.43 -11.01
C TRP A 153 22.59 10.00 -11.80
N ILE A 154 22.43 9.07 -12.75
CA ILE A 154 23.55 8.55 -13.53
C ILE A 154 24.20 9.62 -14.40
N LYS A 155 23.41 10.58 -14.87
CA LYS A 155 23.90 11.72 -15.64
C LYS A 155 24.51 12.83 -14.78
N GLY A 156 24.48 12.72 -13.45
CA GLY A 156 24.98 13.74 -12.53
C GLY A 156 24.05 14.97 -12.41
N TYR A 157 22.80 14.88 -12.85
CA TYR A 157 21.82 15.96 -12.72
C TYR A 157 21.13 15.91 -11.35
N PHE A 158 21.90 16.12 -10.28
CA PHE A 158 21.43 15.92 -8.90
C PHE A 158 20.23 16.80 -8.52
N LEU A 159 20.17 18.05 -8.98
CA LEU A 159 19.03 18.93 -8.75
C LEU A 159 17.74 18.41 -9.41
N VAL A 160 17.84 17.89 -10.64
CA VAL A 160 16.68 17.30 -11.32
C VAL A 160 16.24 16.02 -10.59
N SER A 161 17.22 15.23 -10.15
CA SER A 161 16.97 14.02 -9.37
C SER A 161 16.23 14.34 -8.05
N GLU A 162 16.58 15.44 -7.39
CA GLU A 162 15.93 15.93 -6.18
C GLU A 162 14.45 16.27 -6.42
N ILE A 163 14.16 17.03 -7.47
CA ILE A 163 12.79 17.40 -7.84
C ILE A 163 11.96 16.15 -8.16
N LEU A 164 12.54 15.16 -8.84
CA LEU A 164 11.86 13.90 -9.18
C LEU A 164 11.53 13.07 -7.93
N VAL A 165 12.45 12.96 -6.97
CA VAL A 165 12.21 12.24 -5.71
C VAL A 165 11.21 12.97 -4.84
N ALA A 166 11.29 14.30 -4.75
CA ALA A 166 10.29 15.10 -4.06
C ALA A 166 8.89 14.92 -4.70
N GLY A 167 8.80 14.90 -6.03
CA GLY A 167 7.55 14.60 -6.75
C GLY A 167 7.00 13.22 -6.44
N ASN A 168 7.86 12.19 -6.37
CA ASN A 168 7.47 10.86 -5.93
C ASN A 168 6.96 10.87 -4.48
N LEU A 169 7.71 11.48 -3.55
CA LEU A 169 7.32 11.57 -2.15
C LEU A 169 5.96 12.25 -2.01
N LEU A 170 5.73 13.39 -2.69
CA LEU A 170 4.45 14.08 -2.69
C LEU A 170 3.30 13.20 -3.21
N ALA A 171 3.52 12.42 -4.28
CA ALA A 171 2.51 11.50 -4.80
C ALA A 171 2.18 10.37 -3.80
N GLN A 172 3.19 9.80 -3.13
CA GLN A 172 2.97 8.77 -2.12
C GLN A 172 2.29 9.33 -0.87
N LEU A 173 2.73 10.49 -0.38
CA LEU A 173 2.10 11.16 0.75
C LEU A 173 0.66 11.55 0.42
N TYR A 174 0.39 12.08 -0.79
CA TYR A 174 -0.98 12.36 -1.22
C TYR A 174 -1.85 11.10 -1.16
N THR A 175 -1.33 9.97 -1.63
CA THR A 175 -2.03 8.69 -1.57
C THR A 175 -2.32 8.26 -0.13
N ILE A 176 -1.32 8.35 0.76
CA ILE A 176 -1.45 7.96 2.16
C ILE A 176 -2.43 8.87 2.91
N PHE A 177 -2.32 10.18 2.75
CA PHE A 177 -3.08 11.16 3.53
C PHE A 177 -4.47 11.46 3.00
N PHE A 178 -4.65 11.50 1.68
CA PHE A 178 -5.92 11.87 1.09
C PHE A 178 -6.67 10.64 0.62
N LEU A 179 -6.03 9.73 -0.10
CA LEU A 179 -6.77 8.61 -0.69
C LEU A 179 -7.10 7.53 0.34
N LEU A 180 -6.13 7.15 1.15
CA LEU A 180 -6.28 6.11 2.16
C LEU A 180 -7.02 6.59 3.41
N HIS A 181 -7.03 7.89 3.71
CA HIS A 181 -7.70 8.42 4.91
C HIS A 181 -9.12 8.91 4.64
N VAL A 182 -9.40 9.48 3.45
CA VAL A 182 -10.72 10.07 3.14
C VAL A 182 -11.77 9.02 2.78
N GLU A 183 -11.38 7.82 2.34
CA GLU A 183 -12.34 6.78 1.94
C GLU A 183 -13.23 6.25 3.09
N GLY A 184 -13.13 6.79 4.32
CA GLY A 184 -14.11 6.57 5.39
C GLY A 184 -14.14 5.14 5.97
N ASP A 185 -13.35 4.23 5.38
CA ASP A 185 -12.91 3.00 6.02
C ASP A 185 -11.90 3.39 7.13
N GLU A 186 -12.42 3.88 8.25
CA GLU A 186 -11.64 4.14 9.47
C GLU A 186 -10.88 2.88 9.96
N PHE A 187 -11.19 1.72 9.38
CA PHE A 187 -10.60 0.43 9.71
C PHE A 187 -9.76 -0.09 8.55
N ILE A 188 -8.46 -0.26 8.82
CA ILE A 188 -7.55 -1.01 7.97
C ILE A 188 -8.06 -2.44 7.88
N THR A 189 -8.74 -2.78 6.79
CA THR A 189 -9.15 -4.15 6.54
C THR A 189 -7.93 -5.01 6.18
N PRO A 190 -7.91 -6.31 6.53
CA PRO A 190 -6.88 -7.26 6.11
C PRO A 190 -6.61 -7.26 4.61
N ILE A 191 -7.60 -6.85 3.81
CA ILE A 191 -7.55 -6.79 2.34
C ILE A 191 -6.75 -5.55 1.88
N ASN A 192 -6.86 -4.44 2.61
CA ASN A 192 -6.25 -3.15 2.25
C ASN A 192 -4.88 -2.96 2.91
N TYR A 193 -4.59 -3.69 3.98
CA TYR A 193 -3.33 -3.58 4.73
C TYR A 193 -2.10 -3.63 3.82
N LEU A 194 -2.08 -4.56 2.84
CA LEU A 194 -0.96 -4.67 1.93
C LEU A 194 -0.75 -3.40 1.09
N THR A 195 -1.83 -2.75 0.66
CA THR A 195 -1.75 -1.48 -0.10
C THR A 195 -1.16 -0.37 0.77
N HIS A 196 -1.61 -0.25 2.03
CA HIS A 196 -1.04 0.72 2.97
C HIS A 196 0.45 0.47 3.18
N LEU A 197 0.82 -0.80 3.42
CA LEU A 197 2.21 -1.20 3.62
C LEU A 197 3.07 -0.83 2.42
N VAL A 198 2.63 -1.16 1.19
CA VAL A 198 3.37 -0.84 -0.05
C VAL A 198 3.55 0.66 -0.24
N MET A 199 2.47 1.44 -0.11
CA MET A 199 2.53 2.89 -0.30
C MET A 199 3.43 3.54 0.77
N LYS A 200 3.34 3.11 2.03
CA LYS A 200 4.18 3.61 3.13
C LYS A 200 5.65 3.23 2.96
N THR A 201 5.97 2.00 2.56
CA THR A 201 7.35 1.60 2.28
C THR A 201 7.94 2.36 1.10
N ASN A 202 7.12 2.65 0.06
CA ASN A 202 7.57 3.44 -1.08
C ASN A 202 7.80 4.91 -0.69
N ALA A 203 6.99 5.47 0.22
CA ALA A 203 7.21 6.79 0.78
C ALA A 203 8.51 6.85 1.61
N GLY A 204 8.75 5.87 2.49
CA GLY A 204 10.01 5.75 3.24
C GLY A 204 11.23 5.68 2.31
N LEU A 205 11.18 4.82 1.29
CA LEU A 205 12.26 4.73 0.30
C LEU A 205 12.50 6.07 -0.43
N ALA A 206 11.44 6.84 -0.71
CA ALA A 206 11.56 8.17 -1.30
C ALA A 206 12.26 9.16 -0.35
N VAL A 207 11.95 9.12 0.95
CA VAL A 207 12.63 9.90 1.99
C VAL A 207 14.12 9.54 2.02
N LEU A 208 14.46 8.25 2.05
CA LEU A 208 15.86 7.81 2.02
C LEU A 208 16.62 8.34 0.79
N PHE A 209 15.99 8.34 -0.39
CA PHE A 209 16.59 8.88 -1.61
C PHE A 209 16.70 10.40 -1.63
N LEU A 210 15.77 11.11 -0.98
CA LEU A 210 15.85 12.56 -0.81
C LEU A 210 17.10 12.92 0.00
N TRP A 211 17.33 12.23 1.12
CA TRP A 211 18.54 12.38 1.91
C TRP A 211 19.81 11.98 1.16
N LYS A 212 19.74 10.91 0.35
CA LYS A 212 20.86 10.51 -0.52
C LYS A 212 21.23 11.60 -1.52
N ASN A 213 20.26 12.28 -2.13
CA ASN A 213 20.51 13.42 -3.02
C ASN A 213 21.07 14.63 -2.26
N TRP A 214 20.50 14.96 -1.10
CA TRP A 214 20.98 16.05 -0.24
C TRP A 214 22.46 15.87 0.10
N ALA A 215 22.88 14.67 0.46
CA ALA A 215 24.29 14.35 0.76
C ALA A 215 25.27 14.64 -0.38
N ILE A 216 24.79 14.71 -1.62
CA ILE A 216 25.63 15.09 -2.77
C ILE A 216 25.57 16.59 -3.04
N ILE A 217 24.38 17.18 -2.93
CA ILE A 217 24.14 18.59 -3.23
C ILE A 217 24.82 19.47 -2.18
N ASP A 218 24.63 19.14 -0.92
CA ASP A 218 25.24 19.83 0.19
C ASP A 218 26.66 19.27 0.43
N GLN A 219 27.65 20.13 0.17
CA GLN A 219 29.07 19.81 0.31
C GLN A 219 29.60 20.22 1.69
N VAL A 220 28.76 20.77 2.57
CA VAL A 220 29.18 21.24 3.88
C VAL A 220 29.43 20.06 4.83
N ILE A 221 30.61 20.06 5.46
CA ILE A 221 31.06 18.95 6.31
C ILE A 221 30.29 18.91 7.65
N ALA A 222 29.92 20.08 8.16
CA ALA A 222 29.26 20.25 9.44
C ALA A 222 27.85 20.85 9.25
N PRO A 223 26.79 20.16 9.72
CA PRO A 223 25.44 20.67 9.62
C PRO A 223 25.27 21.96 10.42
N THR A 224 24.56 22.92 9.85
CA THR A 224 24.07 24.08 10.56
C THR A 224 22.96 23.68 11.53
N VAL A 225 22.77 24.46 12.60
CA VAL A 225 21.68 24.24 13.57
C VAL A 225 20.31 24.24 12.88
N ALA A 226 20.13 25.07 11.85
CA ALA A 226 18.91 25.13 11.06
C ALA A 226 18.66 23.82 10.29
N GLU A 227 19.67 23.23 9.66
CA GLU A 227 19.56 21.95 8.94
C GLU A 227 19.25 20.79 9.88
N MET A 228 19.87 20.78 11.08
CA MET A 228 19.57 19.78 12.11
C MET A 228 18.10 19.84 12.55
N ILE A 229 17.62 21.05 12.88
CA ILE A 229 16.24 21.27 13.31
C ILE A 229 15.27 20.91 12.19
N ASN A 230 15.54 21.36 10.96
CA ASN A 230 14.68 21.08 9.81
C ASN A 230 14.59 19.57 9.52
N SER A 231 15.72 18.86 9.57
CA SER A 231 15.74 17.39 9.41
C SER A 231 14.89 16.70 10.48
N GLY A 232 15.05 17.10 11.74
CA GLY A 232 14.27 16.55 12.85
C GLY A 232 12.77 16.82 12.71
N VAL A 233 12.39 18.03 12.32
CA VAL A 233 10.99 18.42 12.09
C VAL A 233 10.38 17.61 10.94
N VAL A 234 11.08 17.42 9.83
CA VAL A 234 10.55 16.64 8.68
C VAL A 234 10.30 15.19 9.07
N PHE A 235 11.26 14.51 9.71
CA PHE A 235 11.07 13.13 10.17
C PHE A 235 9.95 12.99 11.21
N LEU A 236 9.88 13.93 12.16
CA LEU A 236 8.84 13.92 13.20
C LEU A 236 7.44 14.17 12.62
N LEU A 237 7.29 15.17 11.75
CA LEU A 237 6.02 15.47 11.09
C LEU A 237 5.55 14.33 10.19
N MET A 238 6.45 13.67 9.46
CA MET A 238 6.08 12.50 8.65
C MET A 238 5.66 11.31 9.52
N THR A 239 6.30 11.10 10.67
CA THR A 239 5.93 10.05 11.63
C THR A 239 4.51 10.30 12.17
N ILE A 240 4.29 11.47 12.78
CA ILE A 240 3.01 11.85 13.39
C ILE A 240 1.91 11.97 12.34
N GLY A 241 2.24 12.49 11.16
CA GLY A 241 1.28 12.65 10.07
C GLY A 241 0.75 11.31 9.56
N SER A 242 1.55 10.23 9.59
CA SER A 242 1.20 8.95 8.96
C SER A 242 -0.07 8.26 9.49
N GLY A 243 -0.69 8.84 10.52
CA GLY A 243 -1.92 8.40 11.13
C GLY A 243 -1.67 7.41 12.25
N PRO A 244 -2.71 6.70 12.71
CA PRO A 244 -2.60 5.73 13.81
C PRO A 244 -1.76 4.48 13.48
N ASP A 245 -1.33 4.32 12.22
CA ASP A 245 -0.55 3.16 11.79
C ASP A 245 0.96 3.49 11.78
N PRO A 246 1.75 2.85 12.68
CA PRO A 246 3.16 3.15 12.91
C PRO A 246 4.08 2.72 11.77
N THR A 247 3.56 2.06 10.74
CA THR A 247 4.35 1.49 9.64
C THR A 247 5.27 2.51 8.97
N LEU A 248 4.80 3.74 8.71
CA LEU A 248 5.66 4.75 8.08
C LEU A 248 6.78 5.19 9.02
N GLY A 249 6.46 5.41 10.31
CA GLY A 249 7.47 5.75 11.31
C GLY A 249 8.53 4.64 11.49
N LEU A 250 8.14 3.37 11.37
CA LEU A 250 9.08 2.25 11.34
C LEU A 250 9.99 2.28 10.09
N CYS A 251 9.45 2.62 8.91
CA CYS A 251 10.27 2.83 7.72
C CYS A 251 11.26 3.98 7.93
N LEU A 252 10.83 5.11 8.50
CA LEU A 252 11.70 6.25 8.80
C LEU A 252 12.77 5.91 9.84
N LEU A 253 12.46 5.07 10.82
CA LEU A 253 13.43 4.57 11.80
C LEU A 253 14.50 3.71 11.14
N TYR A 254 14.10 2.87 10.18
CA TYR A 254 15.03 2.11 9.34
C TYR A 254 15.91 3.05 8.51
N ASP A 255 15.34 4.08 7.89
CA ASP A 255 16.09 5.06 7.09
C ASP A 255 17.11 5.83 7.93
N LEU A 256 16.75 6.22 9.16
CA LEU A 256 17.69 6.83 10.12
C LEU A 256 18.80 5.86 10.52
N THR A 257 18.50 4.58 10.67
CA THR A 257 19.52 3.56 10.94
C THR A 257 20.48 3.40 9.76
N ALA A 258 19.96 3.48 8.53
CA ALA A 258 20.76 3.47 7.31
C ALA A 258 21.67 4.70 7.21
N LEU A 259 21.16 5.89 7.56
CA LEU A 259 21.93 7.14 7.62
C LEU A 259 23.01 7.10 8.71
N LEU A 260 22.68 6.60 9.91
CA LEU A 260 23.63 6.44 11.01
C LEU A 260 24.75 5.45 10.69
N SER A 261 24.48 4.46 9.85
CA SER A 261 25.46 3.45 9.43
C SER A 261 26.32 3.88 8.23
N GLY A 262 26.07 5.08 7.70
CA GLY A 262 26.79 5.65 6.55
C GLY A 262 28.21 6.10 6.89
N GLN A 263 29.17 5.86 5.98
CA GLN A 263 30.55 6.35 6.12
C GLN A 263 30.92 7.27 4.93
N PRO A 264 31.56 8.43 5.19
CA PRO A 264 32.15 8.91 6.44
C PRO A 264 31.21 9.90 7.14
N MET A 265 30.65 9.55 8.29
CA MET A 265 29.74 10.46 8.99
C MET A 265 30.51 11.45 9.88
N SER A 266 30.18 12.75 9.78
CA SER A 266 30.73 13.74 10.72
C SER A 266 30.07 13.58 12.10
N GLY A 267 30.84 13.85 13.16
CA GLY A 267 30.37 13.72 14.54
C GLY A 267 29.03 14.44 14.81
N PRO A 268 28.82 15.69 14.35
CA PRO A 268 27.55 16.38 14.55
C PRO A 268 26.35 15.69 13.89
N TRP A 269 26.47 15.23 12.64
CA TRP A 269 25.39 14.50 11.96
C TRP A 269 25.02 13.20 12.68
N CYS A 270 26.03 12.48 13.19
CA CYS A 270 25.81 11.28 14.00
C CYS A 270 24.92 11.57 15.21
N HIS A 271 25.27 12.61 15.97
CA HIS A 271 24.48 13.02 17.13
C HIS A 271 23.06 13.47 16.73
N THR A 272 22.93 14.25 15.66
CA THR A 272 21.62 14.72 15.16
C THR A 272 20.71 13.54 14.82
N PHE A 273 21.15 12.60 13.99
CA PHE A 273 20.31 11.45 13.63
C PHE A 273 20.01 10.55 14.81
N HIS A 274 20.93 10.40 15.76
CA HIS A 274 20.68 9.64 16.98
C HIS A 274 19.55 10.27 17.82
N TRP A 275 19.56 11.59 18.01
CA TRP A 275 18.49 12.29 18.73
C TRP A 275 17.14 12.23 18.00
N ILE A 276 17.14 12.33 16.67
CA ILE A 276 15.92 12.17 15.87
C ILE A 276 15.38 10.73 16.02
N MET A 277 16.25 9.72 15.94
CA MET A 277 15.89 8.32 16.12
C MET A 277 15.27 8.06 17.51
N VAL A 278 15.86 8.57 18.59
CA VAL A 278 15.30 8.49 19.95
C VAL A 278 13.93 9.15 20.02
N THR A 279 13.77 10.32 19.41
CA THR A 279 12.51 11.06 19.39
C THR A 279 11.41 10.28 18.67
N ILE A 280 11.70 9.72 17.48
CA ILE A 280 10.75 8.88 16.74
C ILE A 280 10.39 7.62 17.52
N CYS A 281 11.36 6.96 18.17
CA CYS A 281 11.07 5.81 19.03
C CYS A 281 10.08 6.17 20.16
N ILE A 282 10.25 7.32 20.80
CA ILE A 282 9.32 7.78 21.84
C ILE A 282 7.93 8.03 21.24
N CYS A 283 7.85 8.70 20.09
CA CYS A 283 6.57 8.93 19.40
C CYS A 283 5.86 7.61 19.05
N LEU A 284 6.58 6.65 18.47
CA LEU A 284 6.04 5.33 18.12
C LEU A 284 5.59 4.55 19.36
N LEU A 285 6.31 4.63 20.47
CA LEU A 285 5.90 4.01 21.73
C LEU A 285 4.63 4.67 22.29
N VAL A 286 4.52 5.99 22.22
CA VAL A 286 3.32 6.71 22.63
C VAL A 286 2.13 6.33 21.75
N GLU A 287 2.30 6.30 20.43
CA GLU A 287 1.26 5.84 19.48
C GLU A 287 0.83 4.41 19.75
N LEU A 288 1.79 3.49 19.99
CA LEU A 288 1.48 2.11 20.33
C LEU A 288 0.68 2.01 21.64
N ARG A 289 1.03 2.80 22.66
CA ARG A 289 0.29 2.85 23.94
C ARG A 289 -1.09 3.47 23.80
N LEU A 290 -1.24 4.52 23.00
CA LEU A 290 -2.55 5.11 22.70
C LEU A 290 -3.42 4.13 21.92
N SER A 291 -2.81 3.36 21.01
CA SER A 291 -3.48 2.31 20.26
C SER A 291 -3.99 1.17 21.14
N GLU A 292 -3.26 0.81 22.20
CA GLU A 292 -3.71 -0.20 23.18
C GLU A 292 -4.96 0.28 23.94
N TYR A 293 -5.04 1.56 24.29
CA TYR A 293 -6.13 2.10 25.10
C TYR A 293 -7.44 2.26 24.32
N GLN A 294 -7.35 2.63 23.05
CA GLN A 294 -8.51 2.88 22.19
C GLN A 294 -8.98 1.62 21.44
N ASP A 295 -8.97 0.44 22.07
CA ASP A 295 -9.56 -0.82 21.57
C ASP A 295 -9.37 -1.05 20.05
N PHE A 296 -8.22 -0.62 19.52
CA PHE A 296 -8.04 -0.43 18.09
C PHE A 296 -7.94 -1.80 17.43
N GLN A 297 -8.93 -2.14 16.62
CA GLN A 297 -9.03 -3.46 16.00
C GLN A 297 -7.95 -3.74 14.94
N TRP A 298 -7.12 -2.77 14.54
CA TRP A 298 -6.08 -3.00 13.53
C TRP A 298 -5.02 -4.02 14.01
N LEU A 299 -4.69 -4.05 15.31
CA LEU A 299 -3.82 -5.07 15.90
C LEU A 299 -4.49 -6.45 15.92
N LYS A 300 -5.80 -6.51 16.22
CA LYS A 300 -6.59 -7.77 16.24
C LYS A 300 -6.71 -8.41 14.85
N GLY A 301 -6.56 -7.63 13.77
CA GLY A 301 -6.50 -8.15 12.40
C GLY A 301 -5.32 -9.10 12.15
N PHE A 302 -4.19 -8.96 12.86
CA PHE A 302 -3.04 -9.87 12.73
C PHE A 302 -3.29 -11.22 13.38
N ASP A 303 -3.90 -11.24 14.56
CA ASP A 303 -4.23 -12.49 15.27
C ASP A 303 -5.20 -13.35 14.44
N SER A 304 -6.07 -12.70 13.67
CA SER A 304 -7.05 -13.35 12.79
C SER A 304 -6.41 -14.17 11.66
N PHE A 305 -5.21 -13.79 11.18
CA PHE A 305 -4.47 -14.58 10.19
C PHE A 305 -3.78 -15.81 10.81
N ALA A 306 -3.39 -15.72 12.07
CA ALA A 306 -2.79 -16.85 12.80
C ALA A 306 -3.86 -17.88 13.21
N SER A 307 -5.09 -17.44 13.48
CA SER A 307 -6.23 -18.30 13.76
C SER A 307 -7.00 -18.70 12.50
N CYS A 308 -6.30 -19.11 11.44
CA CYS A 308 -7.00 -19.83 10.36
C CYS A 308 -7.57 -21.11 10.99
N PRO A 309 -8.90 -21.28 11.08
CA PRO A 309 -9.48 -22.44 11.72
C PRO A 309 -8.98 -23.66 10.95
N THR A 310 -8.13 -24.42 11.60
CA THR A 310 -7.53 -25.64 11.06
C THR A 310 -8.65 -26.67 11.00
N ASP A 311 -9.39 -26.67 9.89
CA ASP A 311 -10.25 -27.73 9.32
C ASP A 311 -11.24 -28.48 10.22
N SER A 312 -11.46 -28.11 11.49
CA SER A 312 -12.43 -28.79 12.33
C SER A 312 -13.88 -28.50 11.91
N ALA A 313 -14.13 -27.39 11.22
CA ALA A 313 -15.45 -27.07 10.65
C ALA A 313 -15.75 -27.83 9.33
N GLY A 314 -14.72 -28.36 8.66
CA GLY A 314 -14.88 -29.20 7.47
C GLY A 314 -15.42 -30.59 7.81
N GLU A 315 -15.00 -31.17 8.93
CA GLU A 315 -15.48 -32.49 9.38
C GLU A 315 -16.98 -32.48 9.72
N ASP A 316 -17.50 -31.41 10.32
CA ASP A 316 -18.90 -31.36 10.73
C ASP A 316 -19.86 -31.11 9.55
N ILE A 317 -19.44 -30.32 8.55
CA ILE A 317 -20.21 -30.12 7.32
C ILE A 317 -20.20 -31.39 6.46
N GLU A 318 -19.07 -32.11 6.38
CA GLU A 318 -19.01 -33.39 5.68
C GLU A 318 -19.86 -34.48 6.40
N ARG A 319 -19.89 -34.48 7.74
CA ARG A 319 -20.80 -35.37 8.51
C ARG A 319 -22.27 -35.01 8.35
N GLN A 320 -22.63 -33.72 8.27
CA GLN A 320 -24.01 -33.30 7.99
C GLN A 320 -24.44 -33.62 6.56
N SER A 321 -23.56 -33.42 5.57
CA SER A 321 -23.82 -33.79 4.17
C SER A 321 -24.02 -35.30 4.01
N LYS A 322 -23.16 -36.12 4.64
CA LYS A 322 -23.31 -37.58 4.66
C LYS A 322 -24.59 -38.04 5.37
N SER A 323 -24.99 -37.36 6.45
CA SER A 323 -26.23 -37.71 7.16
C SER A 323 -27.50 -37.35 6.37
N GLN A 324 -27.53 -36.21 5.68
CA GLN A 324 -28.66 -35.85 4.82
C GLN A 324 -28.78 -36.73 3.56
N ALA A 325 -27.66 -37.15 2.97
CA ALA A 325 -27.67 -38.05 1.83
C ALA A 325 -28.25 -39.44 2.17
N VAL A 326 -28.05 -39.92 3.39
CA VAL A 326 -28.61 -41.20 3.87
C VAL A 326 -30.12 -41.10 4.14
N GLU A 327 -30.61 -39.94 4.58
CA GLU A 327 -32.04 -39.76 4.88
C GLU A 327 -32.93 -39.68 3.62
N VAL A 328 -32.38 -39.23 2.48
CA VAL A 328 -33.10 -39.17 1.20
C VAL A 328 -33.35 -40.55 0.59
N TRP A 329 -32.47 -41.53 0.85
CA TRP A 329 -32.61 -42.89 0.32
C TRP A 329 -33.57 -43.78 1.10
N ASN A 330 -33.92 -43.41 2.33
CA ASN A 330 -34.79 -44.21 3.21
C ASN A 330 -36.27 -43.81 3.19
N LYS A 331 -36.70 -42.93 2.27
CA LYS A 331 -38.14 -42.65 2.12
C LYS A 331 -38.81 -43.78 1.33
N PRO A 332 -39.75 -44.55 1.93
CA PRO A 332 -40.48 -45.58 1.21
C PRO A 332 -41.26 -44.96 0.05
N ALA A 333 -41.15 -45.55 -1.13
CA ALA A 333 -41.86 -45.14 -2.33
C ALA A 333 -43.37 -45.11 -2.03
N ILE A 334 -43.95 -43.90 -2.01
CA ILE A 334 -45.39 -43.71 -1.89
C ILE A 334 -46.01 -44.33 -3.15
N GLN A 335 -46.66 -45.48 -2.98
CA GLN A 335 -47.46 -46.13 -4.01
C GLN A 335 -48.68 -45.25 -4.31
N THR A 336 -48.57 -44.43 -5.36
CA THR A 336 -49.69 -43.66 -5.88
C THR A 336 -50.68 -44.63 -6.55
N GLN A 337 -51.74 -45.02 -5.83
CA GLN A 337 -52.87 -45.73 -6.44
C GLN A 337 -53.63 -44.77 -7.36
N VAL A 338 -53.53 -45.01 -8.67
CA VAL A 338 -54.35 -44.36 -9.69
C VAL A 338 -55.68 -45.12 -9.75
N SER A 339 -56.74 -44.53 -9.20
CA SER A 339 -58.09 -45.05 -9.31
C SER A 339 -58.74 -44.54 -10.60
N TYR A 340 -58.94 -45.44 -11.57
CA TYR A 340 -59.75 -45.16 -12.75
C TYR A 340 -61.22 -45.34 -12.39
N ALA A 341 -62.00 -44.27 -12.45
CA ALA A 341 -63.46 -44.31 -12.39
C ALA A 341 -64.01 -44.30 -13.83
N LEU A 342 -64.90 -45.25 -14.11
CA LEU A 342 -65.72 -45.39 -15.32
C LEU A 342 -67.06 -44.67 -15.15
#